data_AF-A0A413TA17-F1
#
_entry.id   AF-A0A413TA17-F1
#
_cell.length_a   1.000
_cell.length_b   1.000
_cell.length_c   1.000
_cell.angle_alpha   90.00
_cell.angle_beta   90.00
_cell.angle_gamma   90.00
#
_symmetry.space_group_name_H-M   'P 1'
#
loop_
_entity.id
_entity.type
_entity.pdbx_description
1 polymer ?
#
loop_
_entity_poly.entity_id
_entity_poly.type
_entity_poly.pdbx_seq_one_letter_code
_entity_poly.pdbx_strand_id
1 'polypeptide(L)'
;MDELYFYDCNLNIKSFAGMLENPTQCYKFFWLDSIMQLVARGENEFTFLKVFAGMIADAWYAVKEYHLRLGPKSVDGTSSNLLERAVNKISENVDVKNDESRDIIIEK
;
A
#
# COMPACT_ATOMS: atom_id res chain seq x y z
N MET A 1 30.69 13.72 -14.46
CA MET A 1 29.92 14.71 -15.23
C MET A 1 28.50 14.40 -14.84
N ASP A 2 27.96 15.13 -13.87
CA ASP A 2 26.66 14.82 -13.28
C ASP A 2 25.58 15.10 -14.33
N GLU A 3 24.80 14.09 -14.68
CA GLU A 3 23.64 14.27 -15.55
C GLU A 3 22.66 15.21 -14.84
N LEU A 4 22.40 16.35 -15.47
CA LEU A 4 21.46 17.34 -14.97
C LEU A 4 20.04 16.81 -15.20
N TYR A 5 19.45 16.19 -14.19
CA TYR A 5 18.05 15.78 -14.22
C TYR A 5 17.15 17.03 -14.20
N PHE A 6 16.47 17.30 -15.33
CA PHE A 6 15.42 18.31 -15.38
C PHE A 6 14.13 17.71 -14.81
N TYR A 7 13.83 18.03 -13.55
CA TYR A 7 12.56 17.65 -12.93
C TYR A 7 11.43 18.53 -13.50
N ASP A 8 10.55 17.92 -14.29
CA ASP A 8 9.36 18.57 -14.82
C ASP A 8 8.12 18.11 -14.04
N CYS A 9 7.66 18.96 -13.12
CA CYS A 9 6.52 18.67 -12.26
C CYS A 9 5.19 18.95 -12.98
N ASN A 10 4.85 18.14 -13.99
CA ASN A 10 3.57 18.23 -14.70
C ASN A 10 2.43 17.48 -13.98
N LEU A 11 2.47 17.35 -12.65
CA LEU A 11 1.41 16.67 -11.91
C LEU A 11 0.13 17.49 -12.01
N ASN A 12 -0.89 16.96 -12.67
CA ASN A 12 -2.21 17.57 -12.68
C ASN A 12 -2.85 17.42 -11.29
N ILE A 13 -2.68 18.44 -10.45
CA ILE A 13 -3.16 18.47 -9.07
C ILE A 13 -4.67 18.23 -8.98
N LYS A 14 -5.45 18.74 -9.93
CA LYS A 14 -6.92 18.55 -9.94
C LYS A 14 -7.28 17.08 -10.19
N SER A 15 -6.66 16.44 -11.18
CA SER A 15 -6.87 15.02 -11.44
C SER A 15 -6.36 14.14 -10.29
N PHE A 16 -5.23 14.51 -9.67
CA PHE A 16 -4.70 13.82 -8.50
C PHE A 16 -5.66 13.89 -7.31
N ALA A 17 -6.14 15.10 -6.98
CA ALA A 17 -7.14 15.31 -5.93
C ALA A 17 -8.45 14.55 -6.20
N GLY A 18 -8.83 14.39 -7.48
CA GLY A 18 -9.97 13.58 -7.90
C GLY A 18 -9.90 12.11 -7.45
N MET A 19 -8.71 11.57 -7.16
CA MET A 19 -8.56 10.24 -6.56
C MET A 19 -9.25 10.13 -5.19
N LEU A 20 -9.38 11.25 -4.46
CA LEU A 20 -10.01 11.32 -3.14
C LEU A 20 -11.54 11.41 -3.22
N GLU A 21 -12.10 11.74 -4.39
CA GLU A 21 -13.55 11.98 -4.55
C GLU A 21 -14.36 10.67 -4.54
N ASN A 22 -13.77 9.56 -5.00
CA ASN A 22 -14.46 8.27 -5.06
C ASN A 22 -13.65 7.15 -4.39
N PRO A 23 -13.98 6.80 -3.13
CA PRO A 23 -13.24 5.78 -2.37
C PRO A 23 -13.60 4.34 -2.76
N THR A 24 -14.33 4.10 -3.86
CA THR A 24 -14.65 2.73 -4.35
C THR A 24 -13.39 1.88 -4.59
N GLN A 25 -12.23 2.52 -4.75
CA GLN A 25 -10.92 1.86 -4.83
C GLN A 25 -9.99 2.36 -3.71
N CYS A 26 -10.47 2.37 -2.47
CA CYS A 26 -9.73 2.85 -1.29
C CYS A 26 -8.36 2.19 -1.09
N TYR A 27 -8.13 0.99 -1.65
CA TYR A 27 -6.82 0.35 -1.62
C TYR A 27 -5.71 1.21 -2.26
N LYS A 28 -6.06 2.13 -3.16
CA LYS A 28 -5.13 3.09 -3.75
C LYS A 28 -4.54 4.06 -2.73
N PHE A 29 -5.19 4.26 -1.59
CA PHE A 29 -4.64 5.07 -0.52
C PHE A 29 -3.46 4.37 0.17
N PHE A 30 -3.44 3.05 0.28
CA PHE A 30 -2.23 2.33 0.73
C PHE A 30 -1.09 2.47 -0.27
N TRP A 31 -1.39 2.49 -1.58
CA TRP A 31 -0.40 2.78 -2.63
C TRP A 31 0.21 4.17 -2.44
N LEU A 32 -0.65 5.18 -2.29
CA LEU A 32 -0.21 6.56 -2.09
C LEU A 32 0.59 6.70 -0.79
N ASP A 33 0.10 6.16 0.31
CA ASP A 33 0.75 6.27 1.62
C ASP A 33 2.13 5.61 1.63
N SER A 34 2.25 4.40 1.06
CA SER A 34 3.55 3.72 0.93
C SER A 34 4.57 4.54 0.12
N ILE A 35 4.14 5.18 -0.99
CA ILE A 35 5.00 6.09 -1.76
C ILE A 35 5.38 7.31 -0.94
N MET A 36 4.42 7.95 -0.27
CA MET A 36 4.65 9.15 0.53
C MET A 36 5.63 8.88 1.69
N GLN A 37 5.55 7.70 2.31
CA GLN A 37 6.49 7.29 3.34
C GLN A 37 7.92 7.09 2.81
N LEU A 38 8.09 6.52 1.61
CA LEU A 38 9.41 6.39 0.96
C LEU A 38 10.00 7.77 0.61
N VAL A 39 9.18 8.66 0.05
CA VAL A 39 9.57 10.04 -0.26
C VAL A 39 9.95 10.81 1.02
N ALA A 40 9.18 10.64 2.10
CA ALA A 40 9.46 11.27 3.40
C ALA A 40 10.79 10.81 4.02
N ARG A 41 11.26 9.60 3.68
CA ARG A 41 12.57 9.06 4.06
C ARG A 41 13.72 9.58 3.17
N GLY A 42 13.42 10.39 2.15
CA GLY A 42 14.39 10.90 1.19
C GLY A 42 14.73 9.91 0.08
N GLU A 43 13.94 8.84 -0.10
CA GLU A 43 14.14 7.91 -1.21
C GLU A 43 13.59 8.51 -2.51
N ASN A 44 14.50 8.86 -3.42
CA ASN A 44 14.15 9.41 -4.74
C ASN A 44 13.93 8.34 -5.81
N GLU A 45 14.39 7.11 -5.55
CA GLU A 45 14.18 5.94 -6.39
C GLU A 45 13.82 4.73 -5.52
N PHE A 46 12.77 4.01 -5.91
CA PHE A 46 12.30 2.83 -5.19
C PHE A 46 11.76 1.78 -6.15
N THR A 47 11.89 0.51 -5.76
CA THR A 47 11.38 -0.61 -6.55
C THR A 47 9.88 -0.80 -6.33
N PHE A 48 9.21 -1.41 -7.31
CA PHE A 48 7.82 -1.85 -7.15
C PHE A 48 7.62 -2.68 -5.87
N LEU A 49 8.58 -3.58 -5.58
CA LEU A 49 8.52 -4.42 -4.38
C LEU A 49 8.55 -3.62 -3.09
N LYS A 50 9.40 -2.57 -2.99
CA LYS A 50 9.44 -1.70 -1.80
C LYS A 50 8.08 -1.03 -1.57
N VAL A 51 7.47 -0.50 -2.63
CA VAL A 51 6.16 0.13 -2.52
C VAL A 51 5.10 -0.89 -2.10
N PHE A 52 5.08 -2.06 -2.75
CA PHE A 52 4.12 -3.12 -2.47
C PHE A 52 4.25 -3.69 -1.06
N ALA A 53 5.48 -3.88 -0.55
CA ALA A 53 5.74 -4.30 0.82
C ALA A 53 5.20 -3.27 1.83
N GLY A 54 5.43 -1.97 1.56
CA GLY A 54 4.85 -0.90 2.37
C GLY A 54 3.32 -0.96 2.38
N MET A 55 2.67 -1.16 1.24
CA MET A 55 1.21 -1.28 1.19
C MET A 55 0.67 -2.45 2.02
N ILE A 56 1.35 -3.60 2.01
CA ILE A 56 0.98 -4.77 2.81
C ILE A 56 1.07 -4.42 4.28
N ALA A 57 2.16 -3.78 4.69
CA ALA A 57 2.38 -3.36 6.07
C ALA A 57 1.33 -2.33 6.53
N ASP A 58 1.01 -1.35 5.69
CA ASP A 58 0.04 -0.30 5.99
C ASP A 58 -1.40 -0.86 6.08
N ALA A 59 -1.73 -1.89 5.28
CA ALA A 59 -3.03 -2.56 5.31
C ALA A 59 -3.14 -3.64 6.41
N TRP A 60 -2.02 -4.08 6.99
CA TRP A 60 -1.94 -5.25 7.86
C TRP A 60 -2.90 -5.15 9.04
N TYR A 61 -2.78 -4.09 9.84
CA TYR A 61 -3.57 -3.93 11.06
C TYR A 61 -5.08 -3.86 10.76
N ALA A 62 -5.46 -3.11 9.73
CA ALA A 62 -6.86 -2.98 9.32
C ALA A 62 -7.47 -4.33 8.92
N VAL A 63 -6.73 -5.14 8.17
CA VAL A 63 -7.21 -6.44 7.68
C VAL A 63 -7.11 -7.54 8.75
N LYS A 64 -6.05 -7.54 9.57
CA LYS A 64 -5.77 -8.64 10.51
C LYS A 64 -6.41 -8.46 11.87
N GLU A 65 -6.40 -7.24 12.41
CA GLU A 65 -6.99 -6.95 13.72
C GLU A 65 -8.47 -6.59 13.60
N TYR A 66 -8.81 -5.66 12.71
CA TYR A 66 -10.20 -5.21 12.55
C TYR A 66 -11.01 -6.01 11.53
N HIS A 67 -10.39 -6.97 10.84
CA HIS A 67 -11.03 -7.77 9.79
C HIS A 67 -11.70 -6.92 8.70
N LEU A 68 -11.14 -5.73 8.44
CA LEU A 68 -11.67 -4.80 7.45
C LEU A 68 -11.53 -5.42 6.06
N ARG A 69 -12.64 -5.37 5.31
CA ARG A 69 -12.67 -5.78 3.91
C ARG A 69 -12.25 -4.62 3.02
N LEU A 70 -11.29 -4.87 2.13
CA LEU A 70 -10.83 -3.86 1.17
C LEU A 70 -11.56 -3.96 -0.17
N GLY A 71 -12.49 -4.89 -0.31
CA GLY A 71 -13.33 -5.03 -1.50
C GLY A 71 -14.52 -5.97 -1.30
N PRO A 72 -15.35 -6.11 -2.34
CA PRO A 72 -16.49 -7.02 -2.34
C PRO A 72 -16.11 -8.47 -2.06
N LYS A 73 -17.06 -9.24 -1.52
CA LYS A 73 -16.93 -10.70 -1.44
C LYS A 73 -17.29 -11.34 -2.78
N SER A 74 -16.45 -12.27 -3.20
CA SER A 74 -16.78 -13.26 -4.22
C SER A 74 -17.84 -14.24 -3.71
N VAL A 75 -18.43 -15.01 -4.62
CA VAL A 75 -19.46 -16.02 -4.31
C VAL A 75 -18.96 -17.07 -3.31
N ASP A 76 -17.65 -17.37 -3.32
CA ASP A 76 -16.99 -18.31 -2.41
C ASP A 76 -16.58 -17.69 -1.05
N GLY A 77 -16.94 -16.42 -0.82
CA GLY A 77 -16.62 -15.69 0.41
C GLY A 77 -15.21 -15.09 0.46
N THR A 78 -14.38 -15.32 -0.56
CA THR A 78 -13.06 -14.69 -0.68
C THR A 78 -13.18 -13.20 -1.02
N SER A 79 -12.21 -12.39 -0.60
CA SER A 79 -12.17 -10.98 -1.02
C SER A 79 -11.73 -10.89 -2.48
N SER A 80 -12.41 -10.07 -3.28
CA SER A 80 -11.97 -9.78 -4.65
C SER A 80 -10.77 -8.80 -4.67
N ASN A 81 -10.44 -8.17 -3.53
CA ASN A 81 -9.33 -7.24 -3.44
C ASN A 81 -7.98 -7.97 -3.30
N LEU A 82 -7.05 -7.68 -4.21
CA LEU A 82 -5.74 -8.36 -4.25
C LEU A 82 -4.83 -8.00 -3.08
N LEU A 83 -4.91 -6.79 -2.53
CA LEU A 83 -4.12 -6.38 -1.36
C LEU A 83 -4.59 -7.14 -0.11
N GLU A 84 -5.90 -7.22 0.11
CA GLU A 84 -6.46 -8.00 1.22
C GLU A 84 -6.09 -9.48 1.11
N ARG A 85 -6.14 -10.04 -0.11
CA ARG A 85 -5.70 -11.42 -0.37
C ARG A 85 -4.21 -11.61 -0.07
N ALA A 86 -3.37 -10.64 -0.44
CA ALA A 86 -1.93 -10.68 -0.15
C ALA A 86 -1.66 -10.66 1.36
N VAL A 87 -2.28 -9.73 2.10
CA VAL A 87 -2.15 -9.66 3.56
C VAL A 87 -2.57 -10.97 4.22
N ASN A 88 -3.74 -11.50 3.87
CA ASN A 88 -4.21 -12.76 4.42
C ASN A 88 -3.27 -13.91 4.08
N LYS A 89 -2.81 -13.99 2.83
CA LYS A 89 -1.92 -15.06 2.40
C LYS A 89 -0.58 -15.00 3.13
N ILE A 90 0.01 -13.83 3.29
CA ILE A 90 1.28 -13.66 4.01
C ILE A 90 1.09 -14.05 5.47
N SER A 91 0.02 -13.58 6.13
CA SER A 91 -0.27 -13.91 7.54
C SER A 91 -0.44 -15.40 7.84
N GLU A 92 -0.80 -16.22 6.84
CA GLU A 92 -0.85 -17.68 6.99
C GLU A 92 0.55 -18.33 7.00
N ASN A 93 1.57 -17.63 6.49
CA ASN A 93 2.90 -18.16 6.21
C ASN A 93 4.02 -17.48 7.03
N VAL A 94 3.71 -16.42 7.78
CA VAL A 94 4.68 -15.70 8.62
C VAL A 94 4.18 -15.59 10.05
N ASP A 95 5.08 -15.76 11.02
CA ASP A 95 4.80 -15.51 12.43
C ASP A 95 5.03 -14.03 12.73
N VAL A 96 3.94 -13.26 12.60
CA VAL A 96 3.87 -11.80 12.79
C VAL A 96 2.55 -11.49 13.50
N LYS A 97 2.60 -10.68 14.56
CA LYS A 97 1.40 -10.30 15.29
C LYS A 97 0.49 -9.39 14.46
N ASN A 98 -0.79 -9.39 14.76
CA ASN A 98 -1.76 -8.53 14.06
C ASN A 98 -1.46 -7.03 14.27
N ASP A 99 -0.96 -6.67 15.45
CA ASP A 99 -0.64 -5.31 15.89
C ASP A 99 0.84 -4.95 15.76
N GLU A 100 1.59 -5.73 14.98
CA GLU A 100 3.02 -5.54 14.81
C GLU A 100 3.34 -4.22 14.10
N SER A 101 4.52 -3.66 14.39
CA SER A 101 4.97 -2.43 13.74
C SER A 101 5.20 -2.63 12.24
N ARG A 102 4.94 -1.56 11.48
CA ARG A 102 5.11 -1.53 10.02
C ARG A 102 6.48 -2.05 9.56
N ASP A 103 7.55 -1.57 10.18
CA ASP A 103 8.91 -1.91 9.74
C ASP A 103 9.20 -3.40 9.96
N ILE A 104 8.67 -4.02 11.03
CA ILE A 104 8.80 -5.47 11.26
C ILE A 104 8.00 -6.26 10.22
N ILE A 105 6.81 -5.80 9.81
CA ILE A 105 6.02 -6.47 8.76
C ILE A 105 6.75 -6.44 7.41
N ILE A 106 7.46 -5.35 7.10
CA ILE A 106 8.21 -5.19 5.84
C ILE A 106 9.41 -6.15 5.76
N GLU A 107 10.02 -6.51 6.89
CA GLU A 107 11.21 -7.37 6.96
C GLU A 107 10.90 -8.88 6.80
N LYS A 108 9.63 -9.26 6.67
CA LYS A 108 9.16 -10.65 6.68
C LYS A 108 8.91 -11.19 5.27
#